data_AF-X0VAJ0-F1
#
_entry.id   AF-X0VAJ0-F1
#
_cell.length_a   1.000
_cell.length_b   1.000
_cell.length_c   1.000
_cell.angle_alpha   90.00
_cell.angle_beta   90.00
_cell.angle_gamma   90.00
#
_symmetry.space_group_name_H-M   'P 1'
#
loop_
_entity.id
_entity.type
_entity.pdbx_description
1 polymer ?
#
loop_
_entity_poly.entity_id
_entity_poly.type
_entity_poly.pdbx_seq_one_letter_code
_entity_poly.pdbx_strand_id
1 'polypeptide(L)'
;MAGASQEMAGKVQTVLGVIDAEDLGVTLPHEHLLTDLSVWFTEPKEAGLKKLAYEPVSIKNRDWIWHNPQSNLDNGRFLDEEVVIEEVLLFKREGGSTIVELSNVNIGRDPLGLARISRATGINVVMGSGYYVGEVQGPDYDR
;
A
#
# COMPACT_ATOMS: atom_id res chain seq x y z
N MET A 1 -25.70 -15.84 16.41
CA MET A 1 -24.54 -15.24 15.72
C MET A 1 -23.54 -16.31 15.24
N ALA A 2 -23.99 -17.49 14.77
CA ALA A 2 -23.13 -18.59 14.33
C ALA A 2 -23.29 -18.92 12.83
N GLY A 3 -23.95 -18.05 12.06
CA GLY A 3 -24.30 -18.30 10.64
C GLY A 3 -23.32 -17.70 9.62
N ALA A 4 -22.90 -16.45 9.82
CA ALA A 4 -22.07 -15.73 8.84
C ALA A 4 -20.63 -16.26 8.73
N SER A 5 -20.09 -16.91 9.77
CA SER A 5 -18.71 -17.42 9.77
C SER A 5 -18.54 -18.75 9.02
N GLN A 6 -19.60 -19.56 8.91
CA GLN A 6 -19.56 -20.80 8.11
C GLN A 6 -19.64 -20.51 6.60
N GLU A 7 -20.32 -19.43 6.19
CA GLU A 7 -20.44 -19.04 4.77
C GLU A 7 -19.11 -18.55 4.16
N MET A 8 -18.18 -18.05 4.98
CA MET A 8 -16.87 -17.57 4.52
C MET A 8 -15.74 -18.61 4.61
N ALA A 9 -16.02 -19.82 5.11
CA ALA A 9 -15.01 -20.87 5.19
C ALA A 9 -14.53 -21.25 3.78
N GLY A 10 -13.21 -21.21 3.55
CA GLY A 10 -12.63 -21.46 2.22
C GLY A 10 -12.83 -20.34 1.20
N LYS A 11 -13.25 -19.14 1.63
CA LYS A 11 -13.47 -17.97 0.77
C LYS A 11 -12.56 -16.81 1.16
N VAL A 12 -12.30 -15.90 0.22
CA VAL A 12 -11.53 -14.67 0.44
C VAL A 12 -12.30 -13.47 -0.08
N GLN A 13 -12.42 -12.42 0.75
CA GLN A 13 -13.02 -11.14 0.34
C GLN A 13 -11.97 -10.27 -0.37
N THR A 14 -12.19 -9.99 -1.66
CA THR A 14 -11.42 -8.99 -2.42
C THR A 14 -12.19 -7.67 -2.51
N VAL A 15 -11.56 -6.62 -3.03
CA VAL A 15 -12.21 -5.32 -3.30
C VAL A 15 -13.28 -5.40 -4.41
N LEU A 16 -13.29 -6.46 -5.22
CA LEU A 16 -14.31 -6.67 -6.27
C LEU A 16 -15.32 -7.76 -5.94
N GLY A 17 -15.21 -8.41 -4.78
CA GLY A 17 -16.13 -9.47 -4.35
C GLY A 17 -15.43 -10.66 -3.70
N VAL A 18 -16.22 -11.64 -3.29
CA VAL A 18 -15.72 -12.88 -2.69
C VAL A 18 -15.23 -13.83 -3.79
N ILE A 19 -14.08 -14.45 -3.57
CA ILE A 19 -13.52 -15.54 -4.40
C ILE A 19 -13.33 -16.80 -3.56
N ASP A 20 -13.15 -17.95 -4.22
CA ASP A 20 -12.70 -19.16 -3.55
C ASP A 20 -11.22 -19.08 -3.16
N ALA A 21 -10.83 -19.71 -2.05
CA ALA A 21 -9.43 -19.69 -1.60
C ALA A 21 -8.49 -20.38 -2.59
N GLU A 22 -8.99 -21.34 -3.38
CA GLU A 22 -8.23 -21.99 -4.46
C GLU A 22 -7.91 -21.03 -5.63
N ASP A 23 -8.69 -19.95 -5.79
CA ASP A 23 -8.48 -18.94 -6.84
C ASP A 23 -7.44 -17.87 -6.47
N LEU A 24 -6.83 -17.95 -5.28
CA LEU A 24 -5.79 -17.00 -4.85
C LEU A 24 -4.57 -17.00 -5.79
N GLY A 25 -4.18 -18.17 -6.31
CA GLY A 25 -2.98 -18.32 -7.14
C GLY A 25 -1.70 -17.79 -6.47
N VAL A 26 -0.75 -17.32 -7.28
CA VAL A 26 0.49 -16.70 -6.77
C VAL A 26 0.12 -15.38 -6.06
N THR A 27 0.47 -15.30 -4.78
CA THR A 27 0.02 -14.24 -3.87
C THR A 27 1.19 -13.51 -3.22
N LEU A 28 1.17 -12.19 -3.26
CA LEU A 28 1.98 -11.33 -2.39
C LEU A 28 1.17 -10.98 -1.13
N PRO A 29 1.53 -11.50 0.06
CA PRO A 29 0.69 -11.41 1.25
C PRO A 29 0.82 -10.10 2.05
N HIS A 30 1.71 -9.19 1.66
CA HIS A 30 1.95 -7.93 2.34
C HIS A 30 2.53 -6.90 1.38
N GLU A 31 1.70 -6.03 0.83
CA GLU A 31 2.13 -4.94 -0.04
C GLU A 31 1.41 -3.63 0.32
N HIS A 32 1.89 -2.52 -0.24
CA HIS A 32 1.24 -1.22 -0.21
C HIS A 32 1.08 -0.72 -1.65
N LEU A 33 -0.15 -0.63 -2.14
CA LEU A 33 -0.43 -0.18 -3.50
C LEU A 33 -0.61 1.34 -3.56
N LEU A 34 -1.49 1.86 -2.70
CA LEU A 34 -1.70 3.30 -2.51
C LEU A 34 -1.53 3.60 -1.03
N THR A 35 -0.52 4.41 -0.70
CA THR A 35 -0.19 4.70 0.69
C THR A 35 0.48 6.05 0.85
N ASP A 36 0.27 6.67 2.01
CA ASP A 36 1.01 7.85 2.44
C ASP A 36 1.73 7.55 3.76
N LEU A 37 3.05 7.37 3.67
CA LEU A 37 3.94 7.09 4.80
C LEU A 37 4.61 8.38 5.32
N SER A 38 4.08 9.56 4.99
CA SER A 38 4.58 10.87 5.47
C SER A 38 4.62 10.97 7.00
N VAL A 39 3.90 10.12 7.72
CA VAL A 39 3.94 10.07 9.18
C VAL A 39 5.33 9.75 9.72
N TRP A 40 6.19 9.06 8.96
CA TRP A 40 7.58 8.79 9.32
C TRP A 40 8.56 9.78 8.71
N PHE A 41 8.07 10.82 8.03
CA PHE A 41 8.95 11.79 7.38
C PHE A 41 9.83 12.51 8.40
N THR A 42 11.14 12.45 8.19
CA THR A 42 12.13 13.15 9.01
C THR A 42 12.86 14.18 8.15
N GLU A 43 12.49 15.45 8.29
CA GLU A 43 13.14 16.53 7.55
C GLU A 43 14.61 16.70 7.98
N PRO A 44 15.57 16.80 7.03
CA PRO A 44 16.96 17.15 7.34
C PRO A 44 17.09 18.49 8.06
N LYS A 45 18.05 18.59 8.98
CA LYS A 45 18.29 19.82 9.76
C LYS A 45 19.04 20.86 8.93
N GLU A 46 19.95 20.43 8.08
CA GLU A 46 20.82 21.27 7.26
C GLU A 46 20.02 21.92 6.12
N ALA A 47 20.11 23.25 6.02
CA ALA A 47 19.39 24.01 4.98
C ALA A 47 19.71 23.53 3.56
N GLY A 48 20.95 23.10 3.30
CA GLY A 48 21.37 22.58 1.99
C GLY A 48 20.75 21.23 1.62
N LEU A 49 20.27 20.46 2.60
CA LEU A 49 19.67 19.14 2.39
C LEU A 49 18.15 19.18 2.32
N LYS A 50 17.51 20.27 2.79
CA LYS A 50 16.06 20.43 2.69
C LYS A 50 15.54 20.28 1.26
N LYS A 51 16.31 20.70 0.25
CA LYS A 51 15.94 20.49 -1.16
C LYS A 51 15.76 19.00 -1.49
N LEU A 52 16.67 18.14 -1.03
CA LEU A 52 16.60 16.69 -1.24
C LEU A 52 15.38 16.05 -0.57
N ALA A 53 14.79 16.72 0.43
CA ALA A 53 13.63 16.21 1.14
C ALA A 53 12.30 16.39 0.38
N TYR A 54 12.25 17.39 -0.51
CA TYR A 54 11.03 17.80 -1.20
C TYR A 54 11.11 17.66 -2.72
N GLU A 55 12.29 17.44 -3.30
CA GLU A 55 12.40 17.17 -4.73
C GLU A 55 12.01 15.71 -5.06
N PRO A 56 11.50 15.45 -6.28
CA PRO A 56 11.13 14.10 -6.69
C PRO A 56 12.29 13.11 -6.68
N VAL A 57 11.99 11.84 -6.47
CA VAL A 57 12.93 10.72 -6.63
C VAL A 57 13.49 10.76 -8.05
N SER A 58 14.82 10.68 -8.16
CA SER A 58 15.49 10.61 -9.45
C SER A 58 16.82 9.89 -9.34
N ILE A 59 17.39 9.50 -10.48
CA ILE A 59 18.73 8.89 -10.49
C ILE A 59 19.81 9.78 -9.85
N LYS A 60 19.61 11.12 -9.85
CA LYS A 60 20.57 12.10 -9.33
C LYS A 60 20.64 12.13 -7.80
N ASN A 61 19.52 11.84 -7.13
CA ASN A 61 19.42 11.88 -5.66
C ASN A 61 19.22 10.49 -5.04
N ARG A 62 19.11 9.43 -5.85
CA ARG A 62 18.93 8.03 -5.41
C ARG A 62 19.91 7.60 -4.32
N ASP A 63 21.19 7.93 -4.45
CA ASP A 63 22.21 7.56 -3.45
C ASP A 63 21.91 8.17 -2.08
N TRP A 64 21.52 9.44 -2.05
CA TRP A 64 21.15 10.09 -0.80
C TRP A 64 19.87 9.49 -0.20
N ILE A 65 18.84 9.27 -1.02
CA ILE A 65 17.56 8.67 -0.59
C ILE A 65 17.78 7.26 -0.04
N TRP A 66 18.64 6.46 -0.66
CA TRP A 66 18.98 5.12 -0.17
C TRP A 66 19.51 5.12 1.27
N HIS A 67 20.30 6.12 1.63
CA HIS A 67 20.83 6.28 2.98
C HIS A 67 19.89 7.05 3.92
N ASN A 68 18.85 7.69 3.40
CA ASN A 68 17.90 8.53 4.14
C ASN A 68 16.45 8.29 3.65
N PRO A 69 15.94 7.04 3.69
CA PRO A 69 14.69 6.67 2.99
C PRO A 69 13.45 7.38 3.53
N GLN A 70 13.48 7.78 4.80
CA GLN A 70 12.40 8.53 5.47
C GLN A 70 12.53 10.04 5.33
N SER A 71 13.59 10.54 4.70
CA SER A 71 13.87 11.98 4.59
C SER A 71 13.55 12.57 3.22
N ASN A 72 12.88 11.82 2.34
CA ASN A 72 12.33 12.32 1.09
C ASN A 72 10.83 11.99 1.02
N LEU A 73 9.98 13.01 0.85
CA LEU A 73 8.52 12.83 0.85
C LEU A 73 8.01 12.03 -0.35
N ASP A 74 8.62 12.21 -1.52
CA ASP A 74 8.22 11.52 -2.75
C ASP A 74 8.48 10.00 -2.63
N ASN A 75 9.62 9.62 -2.03
CA ASN A 75 9.95 8.23 -1.73
C ASN A 75 8.96 7.54 -0.76
N GLY A 76 8.33 8.30 0.14
CA GLY A 76 7.38 7.78 1.13
C GLY A 76 5.91 7.80 0.67
N ARG A 77 5.62 8.22 -0.57
CA ARG A 77 4.26 8.49 -1.05
C ARG A 77 3.96 7.73 -2.33
N PHE A 78 3.07 6.75 -2.24
CA PHE A 78 2.63 5.97 -3.39
C PHE A 78 1.25 6.48 -3.79
N LEU A 79 1.23 7.61 -4.51
CA LEU A 79 0.00 8.36 -4.81
C LEU A 79 -0.39 8.34 -6.29
N ASP A 80 0.48 7.84 -7.16
CA ASP A 80 0.24 7.75 -8.60
C ASP A 80 -0.34 6.39 -8.98
N GLU A 81 -1.65 6.36 -9.26
CA GLU A 81 -2.38 5.15 -9.62
C GLU A 81 -1.88 4.53 -10.93
N GLU A 82 -1.43 5.33 -11.90
CA GLU A 82 -0.97 4.82 -13.20
C GLU A 82 0.35 4.06 -13.03
N VAL A 83 1.29 4.63 -12.27
CA VAL A 83 2.55 3.95 -11.91
C VAL A 83 2.28 2.64 -11.16
N VAL A 84 1.35 2.65 -10.20
CA VAL A 84 0.98 1.45 -9.45
C VAL A 84 0.36 0.38 -10.36
N ILE A 85 -0.49 0.76 -11.32
CA ILE A 85 -1.03 -0.16 -12.32
C ILE A 85 0.09 -0.79 -13.15
N GLU A 86 1.06 0.00 -13.62
CA GLU A 86 2.20 -0.49 -14.39
C GLU A 86 3.03 -1.52 -13.62
N GLU A 87 3.34 -1.23 -12.35
CA GLU A 87 4.09 -2.14 -11.46
C GLU A 87 3.31 -3.44 -11.18
N VAL A 88 2.00 -3.34 -10.91
CA VAL A 88 1.15 -4.52 -10.69
C VAL A 88 1.03 -5.37 -11.97
N LEU A 89 1.03 -4.75 -13.16
CA LEU A 89 1.05 -5.47 -14.43
C LEU A 89 2.36 -6.24 -14.64
N LEU A 90 3.49 -5.81 -14.07
CA LEU A 90 4.72 -6.61 -14.08
C LEU A 90 4.53 -7.91 -13.28
N PHE A 91 3.99 -7.81 -12.07
CA PHE A 91 3.65 -8.99 -11.26
C PHE A 91 2.67 -9.92 -11.99
N LYS A 92 1.62 -9.36 -12.60
CA LYS A 92 0.65 -10.12 -13.38
C LYS A 92 1.29 -10.88 -14.54
N ARG A 93 2.24 -10.26 -15.27
CA ARG A 93 2.95 -10.87 -16.40
C ARG A 93 3.80 -12.07 -15.97
N GLU A 94 4.33 -12.06 -14.75
CA GLU A 94 5.09 -13.17 -14.17
C GLU A 94 4.20 -14.25 -13.50
N GLY A 95 2.88 -14.22 -13.76
CA GLY A 95 1.94 -15.22 -13.25
C GLY A 95 1.32 -14.88 -11.88
N GLY A 96 1.51 -13.65 -11.40
CA GLY A 96 0.86 -13.13 -10.21
C GLY A 96 -0.67 -13.12 -10.32
N SER A 97 -1.35 -13.45 -9.22
CA SER A 97 -2.82 -13.51 -9.17
C SER A 97 -3.43 -12.62 -8.10
N THR A 98 -2.80 -12.54 -6.91
CA THR A 98 -3.37 -11.82 -5.76
C THR A 98 -2.34 -10.96 -5.05
N ILE A 99 -2.78 -9.77 -4.62
CA ILE A 99 -2.02 -8.88 -3.72
C ILE A 99 -2.87 -8.59 -2.49
N VAL A 100 -2.27 -8.73 -1.31
CA VAL A 100 -2.85 -8.30 -0.04
C VAL A 100 -2.28 -6.92 0.30
N GLU A 101 -3.15 -5.92 0.27
CA GLU A 101 -2.80 -4.52 0.46
C GLU A 101 -3.06 -4.12 1.92
N LEU A 102 -2.03 -3.64 2.63
CA LEU A 102 -2.07 -3.46 4.09
C LEU A 102 -2.10 -2.01 4.55
N SER A 103 -2.31 -1.05 3.65
CA SER A 103 -2.59 0.33 4.04
C SER A 103 -3.91 0.37 4.78
N ASN A 104 -3.86 0.89 6.01
CA ASN A 104 -5.05 1.07 6.84
C ASN A 104 -5.40 2.55 6.93
N VAL A 105 -6.37 2.87 7.80
CA VAL A 105 -6.90 4.23 7.95
C VAL A 105 -5.82 5.26 8.33
N ASN A 106 -4.73 4.84 8.98
CA ASN A 106 -3.67 5.74 9.42
C ASN A 106 -2.69 6.13 8.30
N ILE A 107 -2.59 5.34 7.24
CA ILE A 107 -1.60 5.51 6.16
C ILE A 107 -2.24 5.57 4.76
N GLY A 108 -3.47 6.11 4.70
CA GLY A 108 -4.08 6.51 3.43
C GLY A 108 -4.86 5.43 2.67
N ARG A 109 -5.45 4.44 3.35
CA ARG A 109 -6.30 3.42 2.69
C ARG A 109 -7.33 4.03 1.74
N ASP A 110 -7.29 3.65 0.47
CA ASP A 110 -8.24 4.06 -0.58
C ASP A 110 -8.96 2.85 -1.21
N PRO A 111 -10.13 2.43 -0.67
CA PRO A 111 -10.88 1.30 -1.22
C PRO A 111 -11.30 1.48 -2.69
N LEU A 112 -11.56 2.72 -3.13
CA LEU A 112 -12.01 2.98 -4.51
C LEU A 112 -10.84 2.91 -5.49
N GLY A 113 -9.66 3.42 -5.10
CA GLY A 113 -8.41 3.26 -5.85
C GLY A 113 -8.01 1.81 -6.02
N LEU A 114 -8.04 1.02 -4.94
CA LEU A 114 -7.77 -0.42 -5.01
C LEU A 114 -8.72 -1.15 -5.96
N ALA A 115 -10.00 -0.79 -5.97
CA ALA A 115 -10.97 -1.36 -6.91
C ALA A 115 -10.70 -0.94 -8.37
N ARG A 116 -10.18 0.26 -8.63
CA ARG A 116 -9.76 0.67 -9.99
C ARG A 116 -8.53 -0.11 -10.44
N ILE A 117 -7.50 -0.22 -9.60
CA ILE A 117 -6.28 -1.00 -9.86
C ILE A 117 -6.62 -2.47 -10.15
N SER A 118 -7.45 -3.09 -9.31
CA SER A 118 -7.87 -4.49 -9.49
C SER A 118 -8.59 -4.70 -10.84
N ARG A 119 -9.49 -3.79 -11.23
CA ARG A 119 -10.16 -3.85 -12.55
C ARG A 119 -9.21 -3.65 -13.73
N ALA A 120 -8.28 -2.70 -13.61
CA ALA A 120 -7.34 -2.38 -14.69
C ALA A 120 -6.32 -3.49 -14.93
N THR A 121 -5.93 -4.21 -13.88
CA THR A 121 -4.84 -5.20 -13.91
C THR A 121 -5.33 -6.65 -13.99
N GLY A 122 -6.56 -6.92 -13.54
CA GLY A 122 -7.07 -8.29 -13.38
C GLY A 122 -6.37 -9.05 -12.24
N ILE A 123 -5.76 -8.35 -11.29
CA ILE A 123 -5.26 -8.91 -10.03
C ILE A 123 -6.36 -8.85 -8.98
N ASN A 124 -6.48 -9.92 -8.18
CA ASN A 124 -7.29 -9.89 -6.97
C ASN A 124 -6.59 -9.01 -5.94
N VAL A 125 -7.30 -8.01 -5.40
CA VAL A 125 -6.76 -7.18 -4.31
C VAL A 125 -7.55 -7.46 -3.04
N VAL A 126 -6.87 -7.94 -2.01
CA VAL A 126 -7.43 -8.11 -0.66
C VAL A 126 -7.05 -6.89 0.16
N MET A 127 -8.04 -6.12 0.59
CA MET A 127 -7.80 -4.90 1.37
C MET A 127 -7.74 -5.19 2.87
N GLY A 128 -6.65 -4.75 3.49
CA GLY A 128 -6.45 -4.82 4.93
C GLY A 128 -7.37 -3.91 5.74
N SER A 129 -7.36 -4.12 7.05
CA SER A 129 -8.13 -3.33 8.02
C SER A 129 -7.38 -3.21 9.34
N GLY A 130 -7.96 -2.46 10.27
CA GLY A 130 -7.39 -2.23 11.59
C GLY A 130 -6.64 -0.90 11.68
N TYR A 131 -5.74 -0.85 12.66
CA TYR A 131 -4.92 0.29 12.99
C TYR A 131 -3.46 -0.13 12.93
N TYR A 132 -2.59 0.84 12.69
CA TYR A 132 -1.17 0.56 12.52
C TYR A 132 -0.40 0.72 13.85
N VAL A 133 0.91 1.02 13.79
CA VAL A 133 1.76 1.22 14.97
C VAL A 133 1.37 2.46 15.78
N GLY A 134 1.67 2.47 17.08
CA GLY A 134 1.23 3.52 18.01
C GLY A 134 1.61 4.95 17.58
N GLU A 135 2.76 5.12 16.91
CA GLU A 135 3.24 6.43 16.43
C GLU A 135 2.32 7.11 15.41
N VAL A 136 1.48 6.33 14.72
CA VAL A 136 0.59 6.83 13.66
C VAL A 136 -0.89 6.87 14.08
N GLN A 137 -1.16 6.49 15.32
CA GLN A 137 -2.51 6.53 15.90
C GLN A 137 -2.83 7.96 16.36
N GLY A 138 -4.08 8.39 16.14
CA GLY A 138 -4.53 9.73 16.54
C GLY A 138 -4.67 9.90 18.06
N PRO A 139 -4.79 11.13 18.58
CA PRO A 139 -4.86 11.41 20.03
C PRO A 139 -6.05 10.77 20.76
N ASP A 140 -7.04 10.23 20.03
CA ASP A 140 -8.21 9.57 20.60
C ASP A 140 -8.01 8.06 20.87
N TYR A 141 -6.81 7.53 20.64
CA TYR A 141 -6.53 6.08 20.71
C TYR A 141 -6.32 5.52 22.13
N ASP A 142 -5.94 6.36 23.10
CA ASP A 142 -5.70 5.96 24.49
C ASP A 142 -6.95 6.07 25.39
N ARG A 143 -8.18 5.95 24.84
CA ARG A 143 -9.44 6.01 25.61
C ARG A 143 -10.17 4.68 25.72
#